data_AF-A0A1E9AD46-F1
#
_entry.id   AF-A0A1E9AD46-F1
#
_cell.length_a   1.000
_cell.length_b   1.000
_cell.length_c   1.000
_cell.angle_alpha   90.00
_cell.angle_beta   90.00
_cell.angle_gamma   90.00
#
_symmetry.space_group_name_H-M   'P 1'
#
loop_
_entity.id
_entity.type
_entity.pdbx_description
1 polymer ?
#
loop_
_entity_poly.entity_id
_entity_poly.type
_entity_poly.pdbx_seq_one_letter_code
_entity_poly.pdbx_strand_id
1 'polypeptide(L)'
;MGAGYSIEGHINKDKWYYFSADMTKGGQTQFNGDISYNPKTLGKLLIHSEAKDELNPNEIIKREHMNKQDYEADPPIIWGI
;
A
#
# COMPACT_ATOMS: atom_id res chain seq x y z
N MET A 1 -18.71 2.41 12.86
CA MET A 1 -17.38 2.81 13.37
C MET A 1 -16.45 1.63 13.15
N GLY A 2 -15.65 1.64 12.09
CA GLY A 2 -14.75 0.51 11.77
C GLY A 2 -13.49 0.58 12.63
N ALA A 3 -13.05 -0.56 13.17
CA ALA A 3 -11.75 -0.66 13.81
C ALA A 3 -10.66 -0.38 12.76
N GLY A 4 -9.90 0.69 12.96
CA GLY A 4 -8.69 0.99 12.22
C GLY A 4 -7.48 0.66 13.08
N TYR A 5 -6.44 0.10 12.48
CA TYR A 5 -5.14 -0.06 13.12
C TYR A 5 -4.19 0.96 12.50
N SER A 6 -3.51 1.72 13.35
CA SER A 6 -2.48 2.66 12.94
C SER A 6 -1.13 2.17 13.45
N ILE A 7 -0.11 2.23 12.60
CA ILE A 7 1.28 1.98 12.98
C ILE A 7 2.10 3.24 12.76
N GLU A 8 2.94 3.57 13.74
CA GLU A 8 3.86 4.70 13.69
C GLU A 8 5.28 4.20 14.01
N GLY A 9 6.29 4.76 13.37
CA GLY A 9 7.65 4.29 13.58
C GLY A 9 8.74 5.16 12.98
N HIS A 10 9.98 4.82 13.33
CA HIS A 10 11.19 5.45 12.81
C HIS A 10 12.11 4.39 12.21
N ILE A 11 12.69 4.69 11.04
CA ILE A 11 13.65 3.81 10.37
C ILE A 11 15.07 4.17 10.81
N ASN A 12 15.95 3.18 10.91
CA ASN A 12 17.38 3.36 11.20
C ASN A 12 17.71 4.10 12.51
N LYS A 13 16.78 4.11 13.49
CA LYS A 13 16.90 4.89 14.74
C LYS A 13 17.01 6.41 14.51
N ASP A 14 16.60 6.89 13.33
CA ASP A 14 16.60 8.30 12.98
C ASP A 14 15.18 8.87 13.06
N LYS A 15 15.00 9.89 13.91
CA LYS A 15 13.70 10.55 14.08
C LYS A 15 13.23 11.29 12.83
N TRP A 16 14.15 11.68 11.94
CA TRP A 16 13.83 12.31 10.66
C TRP A 16 13.20 11.33 9.66
N TYR A 17 13.36 10.02 9.88
CA TYR A 17 12.78 8.96 9.06
C TYR A 17 11.54 8.35 9.72
N TYR A 18 10.65 9.25 10.15
CA TYR A 18 9.33 8.89 10.64
C TYR A 18 8.38 8.48 9.51
N PHE A 19 7.53 7.50 9.78
CA PHE A 19 6.42 7.11 8.93
C PHE A 19 5.19 6.75 9.78
N SER A 20 4.02 6.85 9.18
CA SER A 20 2.78 6.27 9.69
C SER A 20 2.06 5.49 8.58
N ALA A 21 1.33 4.46 8.96
CA ALA A 21 0.48 3.71 8.04
C ALA A 21 -0.83 3.33 8.72
N ASP A 22 -1.92 3.47 7.98
CA ASP A 22 -3.27 3.24 8.49
C ASP A 22 -3.94 2.11 7.71
N MET A 23 -4.52 1.14 8.43
CA MET A 23 -5.30 0.05 7.86
C MET A 23 -6.74 0.14 8.37
N THR A 24 -7.69 0.38 7.48
CA THR A 24 -9.12 0.42 7.83
C THR A 24 -9.86 -0.77 7.25
N LYS A 25 -10.65 -1.45 8.09
CA LYS A 25 -11.47 -2.61 7.67
C LYS A 25 -12.55 -2.27 6.62
N GLY A 26 -12.81 -0.98 6.37
CA GLY A 26 -13.80 -0.50 5.42
C GLY A 26 -13.26 -0.22 4.01
N GLY A 27 -11.93 -0.24 3.82
CA GLY A 27 -11.32 -0.15 2.49
C GLY A 27 -11.36 -1.49 1.77
N GLN A 28 -11.45 -1.48 0.44
CA GLN A 28 -11.00 -2.62 -0.35
C GLN A 28 -9.58 -2.95 0.12
N THR A 29 -9.24 -4.21 0.38
CA THR A 29 -7.93 -4.65 0.92
C THR A 29 -6.75 -4.37 -0.03
N GLN A 30 -6.95 -3.50 -1.02
CA GLN A 30 -5.99 -3.02 -1.97
C GLN A 30 -5.25 -1.80 -1.40
N PHE A 31 -3.93 -1.87 -1.41
CA PHE A 31 -3.06 -0.79 -1.01
C PHE A 31 -3.20 0.40 -1.99
N ASN A 32 -3.82 1.49 -1.54
CA ASN A 32 -4.03 2.70 -2.35
C ASN A 32 -3.15 3.89 -1.90
N GLY A 33 -2.04 3.62 -1.20
CA GLY A 33 -1.14 4.65 -0.71
C GLY A 33 -1.42 5.15 0.71
N ASP A 34 -1.99 4.31 1.57
CA ASP A 34 -2.28 4.63 2.99
C ASP A 34 -1.02 4.69 3.89
N ILE A 35 0.17 4.92 3.32
CA ILE A 35 1.43 5.16 4.04
C ILE A 35 1.76 6.65 3.90
N SER A 36 1.83 7.33 5.05
CA SER A 36 2.24 8.73 5.14
C SER A 36 3.69 8.84 5.60
N TYR A 37 4.46 9.70 4.94
CA TYR A 37 5.87 9.98 5.27
C TYR A 37 6.26 11.41 4.87
N ASN A 38 7.37 11.91 5.40
CA ASN A 38 7.91 13.21 4.99
C ASN A 38 8.71 13.09 3.68
N PRO A 39 8.28 13.73 2.57
CA PRO A 39 8.94 13.60 1.28
C PRO A 39 10.34 14.22 1.24
N LYS A 40 10.64 15.17 2.13
CA LYS A 40 11.95 15.85 2.18
C LYS A 40 13.03 15.03 2.89
N THR A 41 12.64 14.04 3.69
CA THR A 41 13.54 13.14 4.44
C THR A 41 13.41 11.71 3.93
N LEU A 42 12.48 10.92 4.47
CA LEU A 42 12.27 9.53 4.12
C LEU A 42 11.93 9.36 2.64
N GLY A 43 11.16 10.27 2.05
CA GLY A 43 10.80 10.20 0.64
C GLY A 43 11.99 10.24 -0.32
N LYS A 44 13.12 10.86 0.05
CA LYS A 44 14.33 10.89 -0.79
C LYS A 44 15.07 9.55 -0.83
N LEU A 45 14.78 8.66 0.11
CA LEU A 45 15.35 7.31 0.16
C LEU A 45 14.54 6.30 -0.67
N LEU A 46 13.32 6.68 -1.05
CA LEU A 46 12.50 5.85 -1.92
C LEU A 46 13.09 5.88 -3.33
N ILE A 47 13.15 4.71 -3.97
CA ILE A 47 13.64 4.58 -5.35
C ILE A 47 12.77 5.44 -6.29
N HIS A 48 11.48 5.60 -5.97
CA HIS A 48 10.55 6.47 -6.67
C HIS A 48 9.73 7.31 -5.68
N SER A 49 9.67 8.62 -5.89
CA SER A 49 9.06 9.58 -4.95
C SER A 49 7.54 9.50 -4.89
N GLU A 50 6.91 9.00 -5.95
CA GLU A 50 5.46 8.84 -6.08
C GLU A 50 5.21 7.44 -6.67
N ALA A 51 5.33 6.38 -5.85
CA ALA A 51 5.04 5.01 -6.30
C ALA A 51 3.62 4.87 -6.88
N LYS A 52 2.69 5.76 -6.48
CA LYS A 52 1.33 5.88 -7.00
C LYS A 52 1.25 6.29 -8.48
N ASP A 53 2.27 6.99 -9.01
CA ASP A 53 2.29 7.50 -10.38
C ASP A 53 3.04 6.56 -11.34
N GLU A 54 3.81 5.60 -10.82
CA GLU A 54 4.57 4.63 -11.62
C GLU A 54 3.98 3.22 -11.63
N LEU A 55 3.28 2.80 -10.57
CA LEU A 55 2.78 1.44 -10.45
C LEU A 55 1.27 1.42 -10.66
N ASN A 56 0.83 1.71 -11.89
CA ASN A 56 -0.51 1.33 -12.31
C ASN A 56 -0.56 -0.21 -12.41
N PRO A 57 -1.36 -0.91 -11.59
CA PRO A 57 -1.41 -2.37 -11.61
C PRO A 57 -1.66 -2.94 -13.01
N ASN A 58 -2.46 -2.24 -13.83
CA ASN A 58 -2.73 -2.64 -15.21
C ASN A 58 -1.50 -2.59 -16.12
N GLU A 59 -0.57 -1.64 -15.88
CA GLU A 59 0.67 -1.53 -16.66
C GLU A 59 1.67 -2.62 -16.26
N ILE A 60 1.73 -2.98 -14.97
CA ILE A 60 2.54 -4.08 -14.46
C ILE A 60 2.05 -5.41 -15.03
N ILE A 61 0.74 -5.68 -14.97
CA ILE A 61 0.12 -6.90 -15.51
C ILE A 61 0.46 -7.05 -17.00
N LYS A 62 0.41 -5.95 -17.77
CA LYS A 62 0.79 -5.95 -19.20
C LYS A 62 2.28 -6.18 -19.42
N ARG A 63 3.14 -5.50 -18.66
CA ARG A 63 4.60 -5.61 -18.78
C ARG A 63 5.09 -7.02 -18.46
N GLU A 64 4.58 -7.59 -17.36
CA GLU A 64 5.00 -8.89 -16.82
C GLU A 64 4.19 -10.05 -17.40
N HIS A 65 3.25 -9.79 -18.32
CA HIS A 65 2.41 -10.79 -18.98
C HIS A 65 1.70 -11.74 -17.99
N MET A 66 1.21 -11.18 -16.88
CA MET A 66 0.60 -11.95 -15.79
C MET A 66 -0.77 -12.51 -16.21
N ASN A 67 -1.08 -13.74 -15.79
CA ASN A 67 -2.43 -14.28 -15.99
C ASN A 67 -3.37 -13.75 -14.91
N LYS A 68 -4.66 -13.67 -15.24
CA LYS A 68 -5.73 -13.22 -14.35
C LYS A 68 -5.73 -13.95 -12.99
N GLN A 69 -5.45 -15.24 -13.01
CA GLN A 69 -5.38 -16.11 -11.84
C GLN A 69 -4.21 -15.80 -10.91
N ASP A 70 -3.17 -15.11 -11.39
CA ASP A 70 -1.95 -14.82 -10.63
C ASP A 70 -2.10 -13.56 -9.77
N TYR A 71 -3.07 -12.68 -10.04
CA TYR A 71 -3.23 -11.39 -9.35
C TYR A 71 -4.66 -11.09 -8.87
N GLU A 72 -5.70 -11.73 -9.42
CA GLU A 72 -7.04 -11.56 -8.88
C GLU A 72 -7.20 -12.34 -7.58
N ALA A 73 -7.60 -11.64 -6.53
CA ALA A 73 -7.99 -12.29 -5.29
C ALA A 73 -9.24 -13.14 -5.54
N ASP A 74 -9.26 -14.33 -4.96
CA ASP A 74 -10.48 -15.14 -4.95
C ASP A 74 -11.62 -14.32 -4.34
N PRO A 75 -12.83 -14.36 -4.95
CA PRO A 75 -13.97 -13.67 -4.39
C PRO A 75 -14.19 -14.15 -2.95
N PRO A 76 -14.54 -13.24 -2.02
CA PRO A 76 -14.74 -13.60 -0.64
C PRO A 76 -15.79 -14.72 -0.55
N ILE A 77 -15.45 -15.79 0.18
CA ILE A 77 -16.37 -16.90 0.40
C ILE A 77 -17.49 -16.40 1.31
N ILE A 78 -18.64 -16.05 0.74
CA ILE A 78 -19.85 -15.69 1.49
C ILE A 78 -20.48 -16.98 2.02
N TRP A 79 -20.16 -17.36 3.25
CA TRP A 79 -20.90 -18.41 3.96
C TRP A 79 -22.23 -17.87 4.47
N GLY A 80 -23.29 -18.01 3.67
CA GLY A 80 -24.69 -17.88 4.11
C GLY A 80 -25.24 -16.46 4.07
N ILE A 81 -25.94 -16.14 2.97
CA ILE A 81 -27.11 -15.24 2.98
C ILE A 81 -28.33 -16.13 2.83
#